data_AF-A0A1S9TYR0-F1
#
_entry.id   AF-A0A1S9TYR0-F1
#
_cell.length_a   1.000
_cell.length_b   1.000
_cell.length_c   1.000
_cell.angle_alpha   90.00
_cell.angle_beta   90.00
_cell.angle_gamma   90.00
#
_symmetry.space_group_name_H-M   'P 1'
#
loop_
_entity.id
_entity.type
_entity.pdbx_description
1 polymer ?
#
loop_
_entity_poly.entity_id
_entity_poly.type
_entity_poly.pdbx_seq_one_letter_code
_entity_poly.pdbx_strand_id
1 'polypeptide(L)'
;PEIAKAMELGLPVIRYHRFLGDFLKNFISVAVTGAHGKTSTTGLLSHVMSGAKPTAYLIGDGTGKGVKNADYFVFEACEYRRHFLSYHPDYAIMTNIDFDHPDYYANIE
;
A
#
# COMPACT_ATOMS: atom_id res chain seq x y z
N PRO A 1 -1.48 21.69 14.71
CA PRO A 1 -0.34 22.60 14.92
C PRO A 1 0.84 22.35 13.95
N GLU A 2 1.37 21.12 13.84
CA GLU A 2 2.57 20.82 13.03
C GLU A 2 2.36 21.08 11.53
N ILE A 3 1.28 20.56 10.95
CA ILE A 3 0.93 20.76 9.53
C ILE A 3 0.73 22.25 9.21
N ALA A 4 0.07 23.00 10.10
CA ALA A 4 -0.13 24.44 9.93
C ALA A 4 1.21 25.19 9.92
N LYS A 5 2.12 24.83 10.83
CA LYS A 5 3.44 25.44 10.89
C LYS A 5 4.31 25.10 9.67
N ALA A 6 4.24 23.87 9.18
CA ALA A 6 4.91 23.45 7.96
C ALA A 6 4.45 24.28 6.76
N MET A 7 3.14 24.53 6.65
CA MET A 7 2.58 25.39 5.59
C MET A 7 3.03 26.85 5.73
N GLU A 8 3.05 27.43 6.93
CA GLU A 8 3.57 28.78 7.18
C GLU A 8 5.03 28.94 6.75
N LEU A 9 5.84 27.89 6.95
CA LEU A 9 7.26 27.86 6.60
C LEU A 9 7.51 27.52 5.12
N GLY A 10 6.47 27.29 4.32
CA GLY A 10 6.60 26.89 2.91
C GLY A 10 7.17 25.48 2.72
N LEU A 11 7.08 24.61 3.73
CA LEU A 11 7.58 23.24 3.66
C LEU A 11 6.59 22.33 2.92
N PRO A 12 7.08 21.34 2.15
CA PRO A 12 6.22 20.39 1.46
C PRO A 12 5.49 19.49 2.46
N VAL A 13 4.17 19.36 2.29
CA VAL A 13 3.33 18.40 3.03
C VAL A 13 2.81 17.37 2.03
N ILE A 14 3.29 16.14 2.14
CA ILE A 14 2.98 15.07 1.18
C ILE A 14 1.90 14.17 1.78
N ARG A 15 0.86 13.88 0.98
CA ARG A 15 -0.18 12.90 1.35
C ARG A 15 0.44 11.51 1.43
N TYR A 16 0.04 10.74 2.44
CA TYR A 16 0.56 9.39 2.71
C TYR A 16 0.58 8.48 1.46
N HIS A 17 -0.54 8.35 0.75
CA HIS A 17 -0.63 7.47 -0.42
C HIS A 17 0.33 7.90 -1.56
N ARG A 18 0.60 9.20 -1.69
CA ARG A 18 1.57 9.73 -2.66
C ARG A 18 3.01 9.43 -2.23
N PHE A 19 3.32 9.68 -0.96
CA PHE A 19 4.63 9.31 -0.39
C PHE A 19 4.89 7.82 -0.57
N LEU A 20 3.93 6.97 -0.20
CA LEU A 20 4.07 5.52 -0.33
C LEU A 20 4.27 5.11 -1.80
N GLY A 21 3.48 5.65 -2.72
CA GLY A 21 3.64 5.39 -4.16
C GLY A 21 5.04 5.74 -4.70
N ASP A 22 5.60 6.88 -4.28
CA ASP A 22 6.97 7.25 -4.66
C ASP A 22 8.02 6.39 -3.95
N PHE A 23 7.79 6.05 -2.68
CA PHE A 23 8.70 5.23 -1.88
C PHE A 23 8.83 3.80 -2.44
N LEU A 24 7.72 3.23 -2.92
CA LEU A 24 7.67 1.87 -3.49
C LEU A 24 8.54 1.71 -4.74
N LYS A 25 8.85 2.80 -5.47
CA LYS A 25 9.73 2.77 -6.66
C LYS A 25 11.17 2.32 -6.37
N ASN A 26 11.56 2.29 -5.09
CA ASN A 26 12.88 1.83 -4.67
C ASN A 26 12.95 0.31 -4.48
N PHE A 27 11.86 -0.42 -4.72
CA PHE A 27 11.73 -1.85 -4.45
C PHE A 27 11.08 -2.57 -5.62
N ILE A 28 11.26 -3.89 -5.68
CA ILE A 28 10.35 -4.77 -6.42
C ILE A 28 9.07 -4.91 -5.59
N SER A 29 8.04 -4.20 -6.02
CA SER A 29 6.84 -3.98 -5.24
C SER A 29 5.72 -4.96 -5.62
N VAL A 30 5.09 -5.56 -4.61
CA VAL A 30 3.99 -6.52 -4.76
C VAL A 30 2.78 -5.99 -4.02
N ALA A 31 1.77 -5.53 -4.77
CA ALA A 31 0.51 -5.05 -4.24
C ALA A 31 -0.48 -6.19 -4.06
N VAL A 32 -1.16 -6.23 -2.93
CA VAL A 32 -2.33 -7.10 -2.70
C VAL A 32 -3.58 -6.23 -2.58
N THR A 33 -4.55 -6.45 -3.48
CA THR A 33 -5.79 -5.67 -3.60
C THR A 33 -7.01 -6.59 -3.78
N GLY A 34 -8.21 -6.00 -3.82
CA GLY A 34 -9.50 -6.69 -3.91
C GLY A 34 -10.37 -6.43 -2.68
N ALA A 35 -11.68 -6.65 -2.74
CA ALA A 35 -12.59 -6.26 -1.64
C ALA A 35 -12.25 -6.99 -0.32
N HIS A 36 -12.05 -8.31 -0.38
CA HIS A 36 -11.79 -9.14 0.80
C HIS A 36 -10.47 -9.91 0.73
N GLY A 37 -9.94 -10.31 1.89
CA GLY A 37 -8.75 -11.19 1.99
C GLY A 37 -7.39 -10.49 1.84
N LYS A 38 -7.36 -9.17 1.61
CA LYS A 38 -6.13 -8.38 1.43
C LYS A 38 -5.13 -8.56 2.58
N THR A 39 -5.57 -8.34 3.81
CA THR A 39 -4.70 -8.38 5.01
C THR A 39 -4.08 -9.76 5.22
N SER A 40 -4.89 -10.82 5.16
CA SER A 40 -4.41 -12.19 5.33
C SER A 40 -3.42 -12.60 4.23
N THR A 41 -3.73 -12.28 2.96
CA THR A 41 -2.84 -12.57 1.83
C THR A 41 -1.54 -11.79 1.93
N THR A 42 -1.57 -10.50 2.31
CA THR A 42 -0.38 -9.66 2.49
C THR A 42 0.52 -10.21 3.60
N GLY A 43 -0.07 -10.61 4.73
CA GLY A 43 0.67 -11.20 5.85
C GLY A 43 1.30 -12.55 5.51
N LEU A 44 0.57 -13.44 4.83
CA LEU A 44 1.11 -14.73 4.39
C LEU A 44 2.24 -14.54 3.38
N LEU A 45 2.04 -13.66 2.40
CA LEU A 45 3.01 -13.38 1.36
C LEU A 45 4.29 -12.79 1.95
N SER A 46 4.19 -11.80 2.83
CA SER A 46 5.35 -11.18 3.47
C SER A 46 6.14 -12.17 4.32
N HIS A 47 5.46 -13.08 5.04
CA HIS A 47 6.09 -14.15 5.80
C HIS A 47 6.89 -15.10 4.91
N VAL A 48 6.27 -15.63 3.85
CA VAL A 48 6.91 -16.57 2.92
C VAL A 48 8.08 -15.91 2.20
N MET A 49 7.89 -14.70 1.65
CA MET A 49 8.95 -13.99 0.92
C MET A 49 10.13 -13.64 1.83
N SER A 50 9.89 -13.25 3.08
CA SER A 50 10.95 -12.98 4.04
C SER A 50 11.84 -14.19 4.35
N GLY A 51 11.32 -15.41 4.17
CA GLY A 51 12.11 -16.64 4.29
C GLY A 51 13.06 -16.88 3.12
N ALA A 52 12.81 -16.26 1.97
CA ALA A 52 13.60 -16.45 0.74
C ALA A 52 14.48 -15.24 0.39
N LYS A 53 14.00 -14.02 0.62
CA LYS A 53 14.65 -12.75 0.25
C LYS A 53 14.36 -11.64 1.28
N PRO A 54 15.30 -10.69 1.51
CA PRO A 54 15.03 -9.49 2.29
C PRO A 54 13.82 -8.73 1.75
N THR A 55 12.75 -8.70 2.56
CA THR A 55 11.43 -8.18 2.14
C THR A 55 10.92 -7.21 3.19
N ALA A 56 10.68 -5.96 2.80
CA ALA A 56 9.93 -5.01 3.59
C ALA A 56 8.43 -5.19 3.34
N TYR A 57 7.59 -4.77 4.29
CA TYR A 57 6.16 -4.91 4.10
C TYR A 57 5.33 -3.92 4.91
N LEU A 58 4.09 -3.74 4.47
CA LEU A 58 3.07 -2.90 5.11
C LEU A 58 1.69 -3.53 4.93
N ILE A 59 1.07 -3.93 6.05
CA ILE A 59 -0.19 -4.66 6.12
C ILE A 59 -1.30 -3.69 6.54
N GLY A 60 -2.52 -3.86 6.03
CA GLY A 60 -3.65 -2.96 6.28
C GLY A 60 -4.09 -2.84 7.74
N ASP A 61 -3.63 -3.71 8.62
CA ASP A 61 -3.84 -3.64 10.07
C ASP A 61 -2.88 -2.68 10.80
N GLY A 62 -2.00 -1.99 10.04
CA GLY A 62 -0.99 -1.09 10.57
C GLY A 62 0.35 -1.76 10.88
N THR A 63 0.44 -3.09 10.74
CA THR A 63 1.69 -3.81 10.89
C THR A 63 2.60 -3.52 9.70
N GLY A 64 3.81 -3.03 9.95
CA GLY A 64 4.79 -2.80 8.90
C GLY A 64 6.20 -3.04 9.41
N LYS A 65 7.10 -3.40 8.50
CA LYS A 65 8.50 -3.60 8.81
C LYS A 65 9.38 -3.12 7.65
N GLY A 66 10.21 -2.13 7.94
CA GLY A 66 11.36 -1.83 7.11
C GLY A 66 12.45 -2.88 7.33
N VAL A 67 12.96 -3.44 6.25
CA VAL A 67 14.09 -4.38 6.28
C VAL A 67 15.27 -3.73 5.57
N LYS A 68 16.44 -3.74 6.21
CA LYS A 68 17.66 -3.17 5.64
C LYS A 68 18.02 -3.93 4.37
N ASN A 69 18.33 -3.21 3.29
CA ASN A 69 18.64 -3.77 1.97
C ASN A 69 17.54 -4.71 1.45
N ALA A 70 16.27 -4.40 1.74
CA ALA A 70 15.16 -5.13 1.14
C ALA A 70 15.11 -4.90 -0.37
N ASP A 71 15.07 -5.99 -1.13
CA ASP A 71 14.84 -5.93 -2.58
C ASP A 71 13.34 -5.85 -2.89
N TYR A 72 12.51 -6.45 -2.02
CA TYR A 72 11.07 -6.55 -2.20
C TYR A 72 10.29 -5.70 -1.21
N PHE A 73 9.13 -5.20 -1.64
CA PHE A 73 8.15 -4.53 -0.79
C PHE A 73 6.75 -5.10 -1.00
N VAL A 74 6.20 -5.78 -0.01
CA VAL A 74 4.85 -6.35 -0.05
C VAL A 74 3.88 -5.42 0.67
N PHE A 75 2.81 -4.98 0.02
CA PHE A 75 1.88 -4.05 0.63
C PHE A 75 0.43 -4.28 0.27
N GLU A 76 -0.44 -3.91 1.19
CA GLU A 76 -1.88 -3.86 0.96
C GLU A 76 -2.25 -2.57 0.19
N ALA A 77 -2.95 -2.74 -0.93
CA ALA A 77 -3.41 -1.67 -1.79
C ALA A 77 -4.94 -1.62 -1.79
N CYS A 78 -5.50 -0.75 -0.95
CA CYS A 78 -6.95 -0.59 -0.83
C CYS A 78 -7.52 0.32 -1.92
N GLU A 79 -8.60 -0.14 -2.53
CA GLU A 79 -9.43 0.49 -3.55
C GLU A 79 -10.21 1.71 -3.01
N TYR A 80 -10.41 1.78 -1.69
CA TYR A 80 -11.12 2.87 -1.05
C TYR A 80 -10.45 4.22 -1.36
N ARG A 81 -11.27 5.20 -1.78
CA ARG A 81 -10.85 6.57 -2.13
C ARG A 81 -9.83 6.71 -3.27
N ARG A 82 -9.76 5.73 -4.18
CA ARG A 82 -8.78 5.71 -5.30
C ARG A 82 -7.32 5.80 -4.83
N HIS A 83 -7.01 5.49 -3.57
CA HIS A 83 -5.63 5.47 -3.10
C HIS A 83 -4.80 4.46 -3.92
N PHE A 84 -5.43 3.36 -4.33
CA PHE A 84 -4.90 2.41 -5.29
C PHE A 84 -4.28 3.04 -6.54
N LEU A 85 -4.87 4.12 -7.09
CA LEU A 85 -4.36 4.79 -8.31
C LEU A 85 -3.06 5.57 -8.08
N SER A 86 -2.63 5.74 -6.82
CA SER A 86 -1.32 6.33 -6.50
C SER A 86 -0.18 5.32 -6.57
N TYR A 87 -0.48 4.03 -6.77
CA TYR A 87 0.52 2.96 -6.75
C TYR A 87 0.74 2.40 -8.16
N HIS A 88 2.01 2.15 -8.49
CA HIS A 88 2.44 1.50 -9.73
C HIS A 88 3.31 0.30 -9.39
N PRO A 89 2.71 -0.79 -8.88
CA PRO A 89 3.46 -1.93 -8.43
C PRO A 89 4.02 -2.75 -9.60
N ASP A 90 5.12 -3.46 -9.37
CA ASP A 90 5.69 -4.40 -10.36
C ASP A 90 4.80 -5.64 -10.51
N TYR A 91 4.17 -6.07 -9.42
CA TYR A 91 3.23 -7.18 -9.38
C TYR A 91 1.96 -6.78 -8.61
N ALA A 92 0.80 -7.18 -9.12
CA ALA A 92 -0.48 -6.98 -8.45
C ALA A 92 -1.21 -8.33 -8.29
N ILE A 93 -1.66 -8.59 -7.07
CA ILE A 93 -2.52 -9.72 -6.72
C ILE A 93 -3.89 -9.14 -6.39
N MET A 94 -4.90 -9.52 -7.18
CA MET A 94 -6.30 -9.16 -6.94
C MET A 94 -7.02 -10.37 -6.38
N THR A 95 -7.44 -10.32 -5.12
CA THR A 95 -8.08 -11.45 -4.42
C THR A 95 -9.51 -11.69 -4.91
N ASN A 96 -10.27 -10.62 -5.14
CA ASN A 96 -11.65 -10.62 -5.64
C ASN A 96 -12.07 -9.19 -6.02
N ILE A 97 -13.22 -9.08 -6.69
CA ILE A 97 -13.91 -7.83 -6.98
C ILE A 97 -15.31 -7.96 -6.38
N ASP A 98 -15.69 -7.03 -5.50
CA ASP A 98 -17.01 -6.98 -4.88
C ASP A 98 -17.44 -5.52 -4.66
N PHE A 99 -18.73 -5.28 -4.46
CA PHE A 99 -19.31 -3.96 -4.23
C PHE A 99 -19.32 -3.59 -2.74
N ASP A 100 -18.13 -3.50 -2.17
CA ASP A 100 -17.93 -3.27 -0.72
C ASP A 100 -17.83 -1.76 -0.36
N HIS A 101 -17.72 -0.89 -1.37
CA HIS A 101 -17.58 0.57 -1.19
C HIS A 101 -18.64 1.39 -1.96
N PRO A 102 -19.95 1.17 -1.69
CA PRO A 102 -21.03 1.94 -2.31
C PRO A 102 -21.04 3.42 -1.91
N ASP A 103 -20.36 3.77 -0.81
CA ASP A 103 -20.19 5.15 -0.36
C ASP A 103 -19.25 5.95 -1.26
N TYR A 104 -18.47 5.26 -2.10
CA TYR A 104 -17.44 5.87 -2.93
C TYR A 104 -17.58 5.52 -4.43
N TYR A 105 -17.98 4.29 -4.76
CA TYR A 105 -18.25 3.88 -6.14
C TYR A 105 -19.76 3.80 -6.36
N ALA A 106 -20.27 4.49 -7.38
CA ALA A 106 -21.71 4.61 -7.63
C ALA A 106 -22.36 3.27 -8.04
N ASN A 107 -21.59 2.39 -8.67
CA ASN A 107 -21.97 1.07 -9.15
C ASN A 107 -20.70 0.25 -9.47
N ILE A 108 -20.90 -0.99 -9.92
CA ILE A 108 -19.84 -1.93 -10.35
C ILE A 108 -19.34 -1.65 -11.78
N GLU A 109 -20.13 -0.94 -12.60
CA GLU A 109 -19.88 -0.71 -14.03
C GLU A 109 -18.95 0.47 -14.33
#